data_AF-A0A4D5RBD4-F1
#
_entry.id   AF-A0A4D5RBD4-F1
#
_cell.length_a   1.000
_cell.length_b   1.000
_cell.length_c   1.000
_cell.angle_alpha   90.00
_cell.angle_beta   90.00
_cell.angle_gamma   90.00
#
_symmetry.space_group_name_H-M   'P 1'
#
loop_
_entity.id
_entity.type
_entity.pdbx_description
1 polymer ?
#
loop_
_entity_poly.entity_id
_entity_poly.type
_entity_poly.pdbx_seq_one_letter_code
_entity_poly.pdbx_strand_id
1 'polypeptide(L)'
;MGKEKTHINIVVIGHVDSGKSTTTGHLIYKCGGIDKRTIEKFEKEAAEMGKGSFKYAWVLDKLKAERERGITIDISLWKFETSKYYVIILNHPGQISAGYAPVLDCHTAHIACKFAELKEKIDRRSGKKLEDGPKFLKSGDAAIVDMVPGKPMCVESFSDYPPLGRFAVRDMRQTVAVGVIKAVDKKAAGAGKVTKSAQKAQKAK
;
A
#
# COMPACT_ATOMS: atom_id res chain seq x y z
N MET A 1 -15.90 -2.22 -38.24
CA MET A 1 -15.25 -2.82 -37.05
C MET A 1 -14.32 -1.78 -36.44
N GLY A 2 -14.68 -1.18 -35.30
CA GLY A 2 -13.79 -0.23 -34.61
C GLY A 2 -12.53 -0.95 -34.16
N LYS A 3 -11.34 -0.41 -34.50
CA LYS A 3 -10.08 -0.97 -34.03
C LYS A 3 -10.11 -1.04 -32.51
N GLU A 4 -9.87 -2.24 -31.97
CA GLU A 4 -9.75 -2.48 -30.54
C GLU A 4 -8.64 -1.58 -29.98
N LYS A 5 -8.99 -0.67 -29.06
CA LYS A 5 -8.01 0.26 -28.48
C LYS A 5 -7.08 -0.53 -27.56
N THR A 6 -5.78 -0.34 -27.71
CA THR A 6 -4.80 -1.04 -26.87
C THR A 6 -4.87 -0.51 -25.43
N HIS A 7 -4.91 -1.43 -24.47
CA HIS A 7 -4.91 -1.10 -23.04
C HIS A 7 -3.50 -0.78 -22.54
N ILE A 8 -3.35 0.35 -21.85
CA ILE A 8 -2.09 0.78 -21.22
C ILE A 8 -2.35 1.06 -19.74
N ASN A 9 -1.55 0.44 -18.87
CA ASN A 9 -1.53 0.71 -17.44
C ASN A 9 -0.26 1.48 -17.08
N ILE A 10 -0.41 2.64 -16.41
CA ILE A 10 0.71 3.50 -16.02
C ILE A 10 0.67 3.68 -14.51
N VAL A 11 1.82 3.43 -13.86
CA VAL A 11 2.00 3.67 -12.41
C VAL A 11 3.19 4.60 -12.22
N VAL A 12 2.97 5.69 -11.49
CA VAL A 12 3.98 6.72 -11.24
C VAL A 12 4.45 6.62 -9.80
N ILE A 13 5.74 6.32 -9.60
CA ILE A 13 6.36 6.08 -8.28
C ILE A 13 7.54 7.03 -8.11
N GLY A 14 7.79 7.46 -6.86
CA GLY A 14 8.93 8.32 -6.51
C GLY A 14 8.76 9.02 -5.17
N HIS A 15 9.74 9.85 -4.80
CA HIS A 15 9.78 10.52 -3.50
C HIS A 15 8.65 11.57 -3.34
N VAL A 16 8.24 11.84 -2.09
CA VAL A 16 7.28 12.92 -1.79
C VAL A 16 7.89 14.24 -2.28
N ASP A 17 7.05 15.15 -2.76
CA ASP A 17 7.46 16.42 -3.38
C ASP A 17 8.18 16.33 -4.72
N SER A 18 8.42 15.13 -5.27
CA SER A 18 8.97 14.97 -6.65
C SER A 18 7.96 15.28 -7.77
N GLY A 19 6.83 15.93 -7.47
CA GLY A 19 5.86 16.36 -8.47
C GLY A 19 5.11 15.23 -9.18
N LYS A 20 5.00 14.04 -8.58
CA LYS A 20 4.35 12.86 -9.18
C LYS A 20 2.89 13.12 -9.53
N SER A 21 2.07 13.45 -8.54
CA SER A 21 0.62 13.71 -8.72
C SER A 21 0.39 14.88 -9.68
N THR A 22 1.25 15.90 -9.62
CA THR A 22 1.23 17.03 -10.57
C THR A 22 1.52 16.59 -12.00
N THR A 23 2.57 15.77 -12.22
CA THR A 23 2.95 15.24 -13.53
C THR A 23 1.86 14.33 -14.08
N THR A 24 1.32 13.46 -13.24
CA THR A 24 0.25 12.52 -13.59
C THR A 24 -1.04 13.25 -13.95
N GLY A 25 -1.47 14.23 -13.15
CA GLY A 25 -2.66 15.04 -13.46
C GLY A 25 -2.49 15.90 -14.71
N HIS A 26 -1.28 16.41 -14.95
CA HIS A 26 -0.97 17.16 -16.16
C HIS A 26 -0.99 16.27 -17.42
N LEU A 27 -0.51 15.03 -17.31
CA LEU A 27 -0.61 14.03 -18.37
C LEU A 27 -2.08 13.72 -18.69
N ILE A 28 -2.91 13.50 -17.67
CA ILE A 28 -4.35 13.26 -17.83
C ILE A 28 -5.00 14.44 -18.59
N TYR A 29 -4.69 15.67 -18.20
CA TYR A 29 -5.20 16.87 -18.86
C TYR A 29 -4.76 16.96 -20.33
N LYS A 30 -3.46 16.81 -20.61
CA LYS A 30 -2.93 16.88 -21.97
C LYS A 30 -3.47 15.79 -22.89
N CYS A 31 -3.78 14.62 -22.35
CA CYS A 31 -4.37 13.52 -23.11
C CYS A 31 -5.91 13.59 -23.20
N GLY A 32 -6.55 14.66 -22.71
CA GLY A 32 -7.99 14.84 -22.78
C GLY A 32 -8.79 14.00 -21.80
N GLY A 33 -8.13 13.42 -20.79
CA GLY A 33 -8.77 12.61 -19.75
C GLY A 33 -9.48 13.41 -18.66
N ILE A 34 -9.35 14.74 -18.69
CA ILE A 34 -10.12 15.69 -17.87
C ILE A 34 -10.37 16.96 -18.67
N ASP A 35 -11.54 17.56 -18.50
CA ASP A 35 -11.93 18.76 -19.20
C ASP A 35 -11.25 20.02 -18.64
N LYS A 36 -11.10 21.03 -19.50
CA LYS A 36 -10.44 22.29 -19.15
C LYS A 36 -11.15 23.06 -18.04
N ARG A 37 -12.49 23.03 -18.00
CA ARG A 37 -13.30 23.76 -17.03
C ARG A 37 -13.07 23.23 -15.61
N THR A 38 -12.95 21.91 -15.46
CA THR A 38 -12.63 21.28 -14.18
C THR A 38 -11.23 21.66 -13.69
N ILE A 39 -10.23 21.73 -14.58
CA ILE A 39 -8.88 22.20 -14.21
C ILE A 39 -8.89 23.69 -13.82
N GLU A 40 -9.61 24.54 -14.55
CA GLU A 40 -9.76 25.96 -14.21
C GLU A 40 -10.45 26.16 -12.85
N LYS A 41 -11.42 25.28 -12.50
CA LYS A 41 -12.01 25.25 -11.17
C LYS A 41 -10.97 24.88 -10.10
N PHE A 42 -10.20 23.82 -10.30
CA PHE A 42 -9.15 23.43 -9.35
C PHE A 42 -8.06 24.47 -9.23
N GLU A 43 -7.75 25.21 -10.30
CA GLU A 43 -6.80 26.33 -10.26
C GLU A 43 -7.30 27.46 -9.36
N LYS A 44 -8.58 27.83 -9.45
CA LYS A 44 -9.18 28.84 -8.57
C LYS A 44 -9.20 28.38 -7.11
N GLU A 45 -9.71 27.18 -6.85
CA GLU A 45 -9.76 26.63 -5.49
C GLU A 45 -8.36 26.48 -4.87
N ALA A 46 -7.37 26.04 -5.66
CA ALA A 46 -6.00 25.90 -5.20
C ALA A 46 -5.33 27.26 -4.98
N ALA A 47 -5.63 28.27 -5.81
CA ALA A 47 -5.13 29.63 -5.64
C ALA A 47 -5.66 30.29 -4.37
N GLU A 48 -6.94 30.09 -4.04
CA GLU A 48 -7.54 30.55 -2.77
C GLU A 48 -6.85 29.97 -1.54
N MET A 49 -6.29 28.75 -1.66
CA MET A 49 -5.49 28.09 -0.62
C MET A 49 -3.99 28.43 -0.67
N GLY A 50 -3.55 29.35 -1.53
CA GLY A 50 -2.14 29.70 -1.71
C GLY A 50 -1.31 28.61 -2.41
N LYS A 51 -1.96 27.65 -3.07
CA LYS A 51 -1.37 26.46 -3.72
C LYS A 51 -1.68 26.37 -5.21
N GLY A 52 -1.75 27.49 -5.93
CA GLY A 52 -2.16 27.51 -7.34
C GLY A 52 -1.40 26.54 -8.27
N SER A 53 -0.14 26.22 -7.96
CA SER A 53 0.67 25.22 -8.69
C SER A 53 0.20 23.76 -8.53
N PHE A 54 -0.67 23.46 -7.56
CA PHE A 54 -1.17 22.11 -7.25
C PHE A 54 -2.42 21.73 -8.04
N LYS A 55 -2.93 22.60 -8.93
CA LYS A 55 -4.14 22.37 -9.73
C LYS A 55 -4.18 21.01 -10.45
N TYR A 56 -3.02 20.52 -10.90
CA TYR A 56 -2.92 19.21 -11.54
C TYR A 56 -2.89 18.06 -10.54
N ALA A 57 -2.28 18.23 -9.37
CA ALA A 57 -2.29 17.20 -8.33
C ALA A 57 -3.72 16.92 -7.82
N TRP A 58 -4.57 17.94 -7.80
CA TRP A 58 -5.97 17.87 -7.34
C TRP A 58 -6.90 17.05 -8.25
N VAL A 59 -6.44 16.70 -9.45
CA VAL A 59 -7.09 15.69 -10.30
C VAL A 59 -7.14 14.33 -9.58
N LEU A 60 -6.10 14.05 -8.81
CA LEU A 60 -5.88 12.78 -8.11
C LEU A 60 -6.16 12.91 -6.61
N ASP A 61 -5.83 14.06 -6.01
CA ASP A 61 -6.03 14.36 -4.59
C ASP A 61 -7.49 14.80 -4.33
N LYS A 62 -8.31 13.85 -3.91
CA LYS A 62 -9.76 14.05 -3.67
C LYS A 62 -10.07 14.36 -2.22
N LEU A 63 -9.20 14.00 -1.28
CA LEU A 63 -9.46 14.20 0.13
C LEU A 63 -9.13 15.64 0.55
N LYS A 64 -9.96 16.20 1.43
CA LYS A 64 -9.71 17.52 2.02
C LYS A 64 -8.33 17.60 2.69
N ALA A 65 -7.97 16.53 3.41
CA ALA A 65 -6.67 16.42 4.07
C ALA A 65 -5.48 16.42 3.10
N GLU A 66 -5.61 15.84 1.90
CA GLU A 66 -4.57 15.87 0.88
C GLU A 66 -4.35 17.29 0.36
N ARG A 67 -5.44 18.00 0.07
CA ARG A 67 -5.41 19.38 -0.45
C ARG A 67 -4.89 20.37 0.60
N GLU A 68 -5.34 20.25 1.85
CA GLU A 68 -4.87 21.07 2.97
C GLU A 68 -3.40 20.84 3.28
N ARG A 69 -2.90 19.59 3.23
CA ARG A 69 -1.50 19.26 3.55
C ARG A 69 -0.56 19.32 2.34
N GLY A 70 -1.08 19.30 1.12
CA GLY A 70 -0.28 19.29 -0.12
C GLY A 70 0.45 17.97 -0.37
N ILE A 71 -0.04 16.87 0.18
CA ILE A 71 0.54 15.53 0.04
C ILE A 71 -0.54 14.55 -0.40
N THR A 72 -0.22 13.63 -1.31
CA THR A 72 -1.11 12.52 -1.70
C THR A 72 -1.07 11.46 -0.61
N ILE A 73 -2.25 11.12 -0.07
CA ILE A 73 -2.45 10.22 1.07
C ILE A 73 -3.17 8.95 0.63
N ASP A 74 -4.08 9.04 -0.35
CA ASP A 74 -4.89 7.92 -0.84
C ASP A 74 -4.46 7.45 -2.24
N ILE A 75 -4.74 6.19 -2.53
CA ILE A 75 -4.50 5.62 -3.87
C ILE A 75 -5.64 6.06 -4.78
N SER A 76 -5.33 6.87 -5.79
CA SER A 76 -6.30 7.23 -6.81
C SER A 76 -6.08 6.47 -8.11
N LEU A 77 -7.16 5.89 -8.61
CA LEU A 77 -7.22 5.27 -9.92
C LEU A 77 -7.99 6.18 -10.86
N TRP A 78 -7.37 6.56 -11.98
CA TRP A 78 -7.98 7.37 -13.03
C TRP A 78 -8.02 6.60 -14.35
N LYS A 79 -9.18 6.54 -14.99
CA LYS A 79 -9.35 5.88 -16.30
C LYS A 79 -9.76 6.91 -17.33
N PHE A 80 -9.11 6.92 -18.48
CA PHE A 80 -9.50 7.76 -19.60
C PHE A 80 -9.12 7.11 -20.92
N GLU A 81 -9.76 7.56 -21.99
CA GLU A 81 -9.50 7.08 -23.33
C GLU A 81 -8.86 8.18 -24.17
N THR A 82 -7.94 7.78 -25.03
CA THR A 82 -7.43 8.60 -26.13
C THR A 82 -7.98 8.08 -27.46
N SER A 83 -7.55 8.70 -28.55
CA SER A 83 -7.87 8.24 -29.91
C SER A 83 -7.36 6.82 -30.21
N LYS A 84 -6.29 6.37 -29.54
CA LYS A 84 -5.62 5.08 -29.81
C LYS A 84 -5.61 4.10 -28.63
N TYR A 85 -5.70 4.59 -27.38
CA TYR A 85 -5.46 3.80 -26.17
C TYR A 85 -6.56 3.94 -25.14
N TYR A 86 -6.81 2.86 -24.41
CA TYR A 86 -7.51 2.88 -23.12
C TYR A 86 -6.47 2.95 -22.01
N VAL A 87 -6.46 4.04 -21.22
CA VAL A 87 -5.42 4.31 -20.24
C VAL A 87 -5.97 4.20 -18.81
N ILE A 88 -5.29 3.43 -17.98
CA ILE A 88 -5.52 3.37 -16.54
C ILE A 88 -4.27 3.89 -15.84
N ILE A 89 -4.45 4.91 -15.01
CA ILE A 89 -3.40 5.52 -14.21
C ILE A 89 -3.67 5.22 -12.74
N LEU A 90 -2.65 4.75 -12.03
CA LEU A 90 -2.69 4.55 -10.58
C LEU A 90 -1.65 5.47 -9.92
N ASN A 91 -2.15 6.35 -9.06
CA ASN A 91 -1.34 7.23 -8.22
C ASN A 91 -1.23 6.60 -6.83
N HIS A 92 -0.08 6.03 -6.50
CA HIS A 92 0.14 5.39 -5.21
C HIS A 92 0.75 6.41 -4.22
N PRO A 93 0.13 6.68 -3.06
CA PRO A 93 0.71 7.49 -2.01
C PRO A 93 1.91 6.71 -1.51
N GLY A 94 3.10 7.19 -1.82
CA GLY A 94 4.37 6.52 -1.51
C GLY A 94 4.70 6.48 -0.01
N GLN A 95 3.69 6.48 0.87
CA GLN A 95 3.78 6.44 2.32
C GLN A 95 2.82 5.39 2.93
N ILE A 96 3.35 4.52 3.79
CA ILE A 96 2.61 3.52 4.57
C ILE A 96 2.44 4.04 5.99
N SER A 97 1.21 4.13 6.49
CA SER A 97 0.89 4.55 7.85
C SER A 97 0.28 3.41 8.69
N ALA A 98 0.23 3.60 10.01
CA ALA A 98 -0.49 2.69 10.89
C ALA A 98 -1.98 2.61 10.47
N GLY A 99 -2.52 1.39 10.42
CA GLY A 99 -3.86 1.09 9.93
C GLY A 99 -3.93 0.62 8.48
N TYR A 100 -2.85 0.73 7.71
CA TYR A 100 -2.76 0.21 6.35
C TYR A 100 -2.98 -1.31 6.32
N ALA A 101 -3.83 -1.82 5.41
CA ALA A 101 -4.25 -3.22 5.39
C ALA A 101 -4.08 -3.88 4.00
N PRO A 102 -2.83 -4.06 3.53
CA PRO A 102 -2.52 -4.72 2.28
C PRO A 102 -2.67 -6.25 2.38
N VAL A 103 -2.55 -6.92 1.24
CA VAL A 103 -2.52 -8.39 1.20
C VAL A 103 -1.08 -8.88 1.37
N LEU A 104 -0.89 -9.87 2.23
CA LEU A 104 0.39 -10.55 2.40
C LEU A 104 0.36 -11.89 1.68
N ASP A 105 1.36 -12.08 0.83
CA ASP A 105 1.76 -13.38 0.34
C ASP A 105 2.88 -13.91 1.22
N CYS A 106 2.56 -14.91 2.03
CA CYS A 106 3.54 -15.68 2.77
C CYS A 106 3.34 -17.14 2.37
N HIS A 107 4.38 -17.84 1.92
CA HIS A 107 4.29 -19.21 1.39
C HIS A 107 3.18 -19.39 0.32
N THR A 108 2.05 -19.98 0.74
CA THR A 108 0.82 -20.26 -0.01
C THR A 108 -0.38 -19.48 0.56
N ALA A 109 -0.21 -18.78 1.69
CA ALA A 109 -1.22 -17.92 2.28
C ALA A 109 -1.27 -16.58 1.55
N HIS A 110 -2.49 -16.16 1.21
CA HIS A 110 -2.82 -14.88 0.61
C HIS A 110 -3.88 -14.21 1.47
N ILE A 111 -3.45 -13.42 2.46
CA ILE A 111 -4.32 -12.88 3.53
C ILE A 111 -4.06 -11.39 3.73
N ALA A 112 -5.14 -10.61 3.86
CA ALA A 112 -5.03 -9.20 4.25
C ALA A 112 -4.54 -9.07 5.70
N CYS A 113 -3.47 -8.30 5.91
CA CYS A 113 -2.93 -8.04 7.24
C CYS A 113 -2.87 -6.54 7.50
N LYS A 114 -3.42 -6.13 8.64
CA LYS A 114 -3.38 -4.75 9.10
C LYS A 114 -2.04 -4.46 9.75
N PHE A 115 -1.40 -3.37 9.36
CA PHE A 115 -0.24 -2.78 10.00
C PHE A 115 -0.76 -2.08 11.27
N ALA A 116 -0.73 -2.77 12.40
CA ALA A 116 -1.31 -2.25 13.64
C ALA A 116 -0.48 -1.10 14.19
N GLU A 117 0.84 -1.28 14.25
CA GLU A 117 1.77 -0.30 14.79
C GLU A 117 3.08 -0.32 14.01
N LEU A 118 3.60 0.86 13.69
CA LEU A 118 4.94 1.03 13.14
C LEU A 118 5.88 1.25 14.32
N LYS A 119 6.54 0.20 14.80
CA LYS A 119 7.36 0.27 16.02
C LYS A 119 8.60 1.11 15.82
N GLU A 120 9.38 0.80 14.80
CA GLU A 120 10.70 1.43 14.64
C GLU A 120 11.03 1.58 13.17
N LYS A 121 11.64 2.70 12.82
CA LYS A 121 12.34 2.85 11.55
C LYS A 121 13.79 2.45 11.73
N ILE A 122 14.31 1.64 10.82
CA ILE A 122 15.68 1.13 10.86
C ILE A 122 16.43 1.51 9.58
N ASP A 123 17.74 1.67 9.71
CA ASP A 123 18.61 1.84 8.56
C ASP A 123 18.78 0.49 7.83
N ARG A 124 18.55 0.49 6.52
CA ARG A 124 18.55 -0.73 5.70
C ARG A 124 19.92 -1.43 5.63
N ARG A 125 21.02 -0.69 5.80
CA ARG A 125 22.39 -1.24 5.67
C ARG A 125 22.96 -1.68 7.00
N SER A 126 22.82 -0.84 8.02
CA SER A 126 23.41 -1.06 9.35
C SER A 126 22.47 -1.74 10.34
N GLY A 127 21.16 -1.77 10.07
CA GLY A 127 20.15 -2.32 10.97
C GLY A 127 19.93 -1.48 12.23
N LYS A 128 20.58 -0.32 12.36
CA LYS A 128 20.43 0.57 13.51
C LYS A 128 19.07 1.26 13.49
N LYS A 129 18.47 1.41 14.67
CA LYS A 129 17.25 2.19 14.87
C LYS A 129 17.52 3.66 14.54
N LEU A 130 16.69 4.22 13.68
CA LEU A 130 16.71 5.63 13.27
C LEU A 130 15.65 6.45 14.00
N GLU A 131 14.45 5.88 14.13
CA GLU A 131 13.28 6.58 14.70
C GLU A 131 12.40 5.58 15.45
N ASP A 132 11.85 6.01 16.58
CA ASP A 132 10.87 5.25 17.36
C ASP A 132 9.45 5.73 17.02
N GLY A 133 8.54 4.80 16.75
CA GLY A 133 7.15 5.11 16.42
C GLY A 133 6.97 6.04 15.20
N PRO A 134 7.56 5.76 14.02
CA PRO A 134 7.43 6.64 12.86
C PRO A 134 5.96 6.79 12.43
N LYS A 135 5.54 8.03 12.12
CA LYS A 135 4.15 8.31 11.68
C LYS A 135 3.82 7.69 10.32
N PHE A 136 4.82 7.52 9.46
CA PHE A 136 4.69 6.93 8.13
C PHE A 136 6.04 6.37 7.65
N LEU A 137 6.00 5.40 6.75
CA LEU A 137 7.16 4.81 6.07
C LEU A 137 7.11 5.14 4.58
N LYS A 138 8.22 5.55 3.97
CA LYS A 138 8.30 5.80 2.53
C LYS A 138 9.13 4.74 1.80
N SER A 139 9.07 4.76 0.48
CA SER A 139 9.94 3.91 -0.36
C SER A 139 11.41 4.08 0.02
N GLY A 140 12.10 2.96 0.23
CA GLY A 140 13.50 2.91 0.64
C GLY A 140 13.72 2.81 2.15
N ASP A 141 12.69 3.10 2.97
CA ASP A 141 12.77 2.90 4.42
C ASP A 141 12.68 1.42 4.77
N ALA A 142 13.36 1.03 5.84
CA ALA A 142 13.15 -0.26 6.51
C ALA A 142 12.54 0.01 7.89
N ALA A 143 11.70 -0.90 8.36
CA ALA A 143 11.01 -0.74 9.63
C ALA A 143 10.67 -2.07 10.30
N ILE A 144 10.42 -2.00 11.60
CA ILE A 144 9.79 -3.05 12.40
C ILE A 144 8.32 -2.66 12.57
N VAL A 145 7.43 -3.57 12.20
CA VAL A 145 5.99 -3.34 12.15
C VAL A 145 5.28 -4.50 12.83
N ASP A 146 4.32 -4.18 13.69
CA ASP A 146 3.38 -5.15 14.23
C ASP A 146 2.20 -5.31 13.29
N MET A 147 1.92 -6.56 12.95
CA MET A 147 0.93 -6.90 11.92
C MET A 147 -0.12 -7.84 12.50
N VAL A 148 -1.39 -7.55 12.20
CA VAL A 148 -2.53 -8.36 12.62
C VAL A 148 -3.22 -8.92 11.37
N PRO A 149 -3.20 -10.25 11.16
CA PRO A 149 -3.89 -10.86 10.04
C PRO A 149 -5.41 -10.79 10.23
N GLY A 150 -6.14 -10.43 9.17
CA GLY A 150 -7.61 -10.34 9.20
C GLY A 150 -8.33 -11.70 9.20
N LYS A 151 -7.61 -12.77 8.87
CA LYS A 151 -8.08 -14.16 8.91
C LYS A 151 -7.05 -15.03 9.62
N PRO A 152 -7.43 -16.21 10.14
CA PRO A 152 -6.46 -17.16 10.70
C PRO A 152 -5.33 -17.44 9.70
N MET A 153 -4.10 -17.20 10.12
CA MET A 153 -2.89 -17.32 9.32
C MET A 153 -1.85 -18.09 10.12
N CYS A 154 -1.15 -19.02 9.46
CA CYS A 154 -0.05 -19.77 10.05
C CYS A 154 1.25 -19.21 9.50
N VAL A 155 2.09 -18.66 10.37
CA VAL A 155 3.40 -18.11 10.02
C VAL A 155 4.38 -18.41 11.15
N GLU A 156 5.66 -18.39 10.82
CA GLU A 156 6.74 -18.67 11.76
C GLU A 156 7.82 -17.62 11.67
N SER A 157 8.68 -17.55 12.69
CA SER A 157 9.84 -16.67 12.64
C SER A 157 10.78 -17.11 11.51
N PHE A 158 11.43 -16.15 10.84
CA PHE A 158 12.38 -16.44 9.78
C PHE A 158 13.60 -17.23 10.28
N SER A 159 14.02 -16.99 11.53
CA SER A 159 15.15 -17.70 12.14
C SER A 159 14.84 -19.18 12.37
N ASP A 160 13.61 -19.51 12.76
CA ASP A 160 13.21 -20.88 13.05
C ASP A 160 12.81 -21.63 11.77
N TYR A 161 11.99 -20.99 10.92
CA TYR A 161 11.47 -21.58 9.68
C TYR A 161 11.54 -20.58 8.52
N PRO A 162 12.70 -20.48 7.84
CA PRO A 162 12.91 -19.53 6.74
C PRO A 162 11.83 -19.53 5.64
N PRO A 163 11.27 -20.69 5.19
CA PRO A 163 10.22 -20.72 4.17
C PRO A 163 8.88 -20.12 4.60
N LEU A 164 8.59 -20.11 5.91
CA LEU A 164 7.33 -19.59 6.49
C LEU A 164 7.48 -18.18 7.06
N GLY A 165 8.71 -17.66 7.13
CA GLY A 165 9.03 -16.35 7.67
C GLY A 165 9.29 -15.27 6.63
N ARG A 166 9.23 -15.55 5.32
CA ARG A 166 9.38 -14.57 4.24
C ARG A 166 8.03 -14.23 3.64
N PHE A 167 7.74 -12.95 3.49
CA PHE A 167 6.49 -12.49 2.89
C PHE A 167 6.68 -11.31 1.94
N ALA A 168 5.78 -11.21 0.97
CA ALA A 168 5.61 -10.05 0.11
C ALA A 168 4.32 -9.33 0.51
N VAL A 169 4.40 -8.01 0.59
CA VAL A 169 3.25 -7.14 0.83
C VAL A 169 2.78 -6.65 -0.53
N ARG A 170 1.51 -6.91 -0.84
CA ARG A 170 0.88 -6.54 -2.11
C ARG A 170 -0.31 -5.63 -1.91
N ASP A 171 -0.38 -4.64 -2.79
CA ASP A 171 -1.53 -3.76 -2.95
C ASP A 171 -1.87 -3.68 -4.43
N MET A 172 -3.15 -3.85 -4.77
CA MET A 172 -3.65 -3.89 -6.15
C MET A 172 -2.77 -4.69 -7.14
N ARG A 173 -2.30 -5.88 -6.71
CA ARG A 173 -1.42 -6.80 -7.46
C ARG A 173 0.03 -6.34 -7.67
N GLN A 174 0.45 -5.24 -7.07
CA GLN A 174 1.84 -4.80 -7.06
C GLN A 174 2.51 -5.10 -5.72
N THR A 175 3.78 -5.50 -5.75
CA THR A 175 4.57 -5.70 -4.53
C THR A 175 5.04 -4.34 -4.02
N VAL A 176 4.50 -3.90 -2.89
CA VAL A 176 4.81 -2.60 -2.27
C VAL A 176 5.92 -2.70 -1.23
N ALA A 177 6.08 -3.87 -0.60
CA ALA A 177 7.17 -4.16 0.33
C ALA A 177 7.48 -5.66 0.38
N VAL A 178 8.64 -5.99 0.93
CA VAL A 178 9.05 -7.36 1.26
C VAL A 178 9.59 -7.38 2.68
N GLY A 179 9.32 -8.46 3.40
CA GLY A 179 9.64 -8.54 4.82
C GLY A 179 10.03 -9.94 5.27
N VAL A 180 10.64 -9.97 6.44
CA VAL A 180 10.93 -11.19 7.19
C VAL A 180 10.30 -11.10 8.58
N ILE A 181 9.73 -12.20 9.04
CA ILE A 181 9.06 -12.29 10.34
C ILE A 181 10.13 -12.47 11.41
N LYS A 182 10.18 -11.55 12.38
CA LYS A 182 11.10 -11.64 13.53
C LYS A 182 10.53 -12.46 14.67
N ALA A 183 9.24 -12.26 14.98
CA ALA A 183 8.54 -12.94 16.06
C ALA A 183 7.07 -13.11 15.69
N VAL A 184 6.42 -14.11 16.29
CA VAL A 184 4.99 -14.41 16.09
C VAL A 184 4.36 -14.67 17.45
N ASP A 185 3.33 -13.90 17.79
CA ASP A 185 2.48 -14.21 18.94
C ASP A 185 1.54 -15.35 18.58
N LYS A 186 1.95 -16.57 18.93
CA LYS A 186 1.17 -17.77 18.64
C LYS A 186 -0.08 -17.76 19.50
N LYS A 187 -1.25 -17.79 18.86
CA LYS A 187 -2.51 -17.98 19.57
C LYS A 187 -2.42 -19.29 20.34
N ALA A 188 -2.67 -19.24 21.65
CA ALA A 188 -2.70 -20.44 22.49
C ALA A 188 -3.58 -21.49 21.82
N ALA A 189 -3.09 -22.73 21.75
CA ALA A 189 -3.86 -23.85 21.24
C ALA A 189 -5.09 -24.03 22.14
N GLY A 190 -6.20 -23.39 21.78
CA GLY A 190 -7.49 -23.71 22.36
C GLY A 190 -7.68 -25.21 22.18
N ALA A 191 -8.14 -25.90 23.23
CA ALA A 191 -8.36 -27.34 23.22
C ALA A 191 -9.17 -27.73 21.96
N GLY A 192 -8.45 -28.13 20.90
CA GLY A 192 -9.07 -28.61 19.68
C GLY A 192 -9.94 -29.80 20.07
N LYS A 193 -11.07 -30.01 19.39
CA LYS A 193 -11.89 -31.19 19.62
C LYS A 193 -11.01 -32.44 19.49
N VAL A 194 -10.66 -33.01 20.64
CA VAL A 194 -9.84 -34.22 20.70
C VAL A 194 -10.70 -35.35 20.16
N THR A 195 -10.20 -36.06 19.16
CA THR A 195 -10.91 -37.21 18.61
C THR A 195 -11.06 -38.28 19.69
N LYS A 196 -12.17 -39.05 19.66
CA LYS A 196 -12.38 -40.16 20.60
C LYS A 196 -11.24 -41.18 20.56
N SER A 197 -10.56 -41.33 19.43
CA SER A 197 -9.37 -42.17 19.27
C SER A 197 -8.15 -41.61 20.01
N ALA A 198 -7.89 -40.30 19.95
CA ALA A 198 -6.81 -39.67 20.72
C ALA A 198 -7.06 -39.72 22.24
N GLN A 199 -8.32 -39.60 22.68
CA GLN A 199 -8.70 -39.78 24.09
C GLN A 199 -8.46 -41.22 24.59
N LYS A 200 -8.72 -42.23 23.75
CA LYS A 200 -8.46 -43.64 24.09
C LYS A 200 -6.96 -43.94 24.19
N ALA A 201 -6.14 -43.38 23.30
CA ALA A 201 -4.69 -43.58 23.32
C ALA A 201 -4.01 -42.95 24.56
N GLN A 202 -4.52 -41.81 25.05
CA GLN A 202 -4.00 -41.18 26.28
C GLN A 202 -4.38 -41.92 27.57
N LYS A 203 -5.46 -42.71 27.56
CA LYS A 203 -5.87 -43.54 28.71
C LYS A 203 -5.20 -44.92 28.76
N ALA A 204 -4.46 -45.30 27.73
CA ALA A 204 -3.78 -46.58 27.60
C ALA A 204 -2.28 -46.52 27.98
N LYS A 205 -1.81 -45.37 28.46
CA LYS A 205 -0.56 -45.20 29.20
C LYS A 205 -0.89 -44.99 30.67
#